data_AF-A0A1V6API9-F1
#
_entry.id   AF-A0A1V6API9-F1
#
_cell.length_a   1.000
_cell.length_b   1.000
_cell.length_c   1.000
_cell.angle_alpha   90.00
_cell.angle_beta   90.00
_cell.angle_gamma   90.00
#
_symmetry.space_group_name_H-M   'P 1'
#
loop_
_entity.id
_entity.type
_entity.pdbx_description
1 polymer ?
#
loop_
_entity_poly.entity_id
_entity_poly.type
_entity_poly.pdbx_seq_one_letter_code
_entity_poly.pdbx_strand_id
1 'polypeptide(L)'
;MLKPAKSTIFPAAMFLFLAGAAAPLFGQNIELSLSRSALSFPAADPDATPLVPANDTLTVRLKLTGGGPPKPWQLTLRADGNLINILSLTSIDISNITWTASPAPPFRNGRLAANVDQLAAEGDGNVNITAVMNFVFQNSWSYWAGSYRQSVTFTLSRV
;
A
#
# COMPACT_ATOMS: atom_id res chain seq x y z
N MET A 1 12.52 17.26 -91.76
CA MET A 1 13.28 17.71 -90.59
C MET A 1 12.38 17.60 -89.36
N LEU A 2 12.48 16.52 -88.59
CA LEU A 2 11.69 16.32 -87.36
C LEU A 2 12.44 16.92 -86.16
N LYS A 3 11.72 17.68 -85.34
CA LYS A 3 12.20 18.30 -84.10
C LYS A 3 11.94 17.33 -82.93
N PRO A 4 12.91 16.99 -82.07
CA PRO A 4 12.63 16.11 -80.93
C PRO A 4 12.00 16.91 -79.78
N ALA A 5 10.89 16.40 -79.24
CA ALA A 5 10.26 16.91 -78.02
C ALA A 5 11.00 16.37 -76.78
N LYS A 6 11.30 17.25 -75.83
CA LYS A 6 11.91 16.89 -74.53
C LYS A 6 10.88 16.18 -73.65
N SER A 7 11.12 14.90 -73.36
CA SER A 7 10.41 14.15 -72.33
C SER A 7 10.86 14.65 -70.95
N THR A 8 9.92 15.22 -70.19
CA THR A 8 10.16 15.68 -68.83
C THR A 8 9.71 14.58 -67.88
N ILE A 9 10.68 13.87 -67.29
CA ILE A 9 10.45 12.81 -66.30
C ILE A 9 10.14 13.49 -64.96
N PHE A 10 8.91 13.33 -64.48
CA PHE A 10 8.56 13.70 -63.10
C PHE A 10 9.04 12.57 -62.16
N PRO A 11 9.83 12.86 -61.10
CA PRO A 11 10.12 11.86 -60.09
C PRO A 11 8.89 11.67 -59.21
N ALA A 12 8.31 10.47 -59.23
CA ALA A 12 7.30 10.07 -58.27
C ALA A 12 7.95 9.95 -56.88
N ALA A 13 7.66 10.91 -55.99
CA ALA A 13 8.04 10.82 -54.58
C ALA A 13 7.14 9.79 -53.89
N MET A 14 7.66 8.58 -53.66
CA MET A 14 7.01 7.56 -52.86
C MET A 14 7.19 7.91 -51.37
N PHE A 15 6.16 8.47 -50.76
CA PHE A 15 6.10 8.68 -49.31
C PHE A 15 5.71 7.35 -48.63
N LEU A 16 6.70 6.66 -48.07
CA LEU A 16 6.46 5.59 -47.09
C LEU A 16 6.05 6.23 -45.76
N PHE A 17 4.76 6.23 -45.47
CA PHE A 17 4.29 6.39 -44.10
C PHE A 17 4.58 5.09 -43.34
N LEU A 18 5.67 5.06 -42.57
CA LEU A 18 5.79 4.08 -41.50
C LEU A 18 4.66 4.37 -40.51
N ALA A 19 3.61 3.54 -40.55
CA ALA A 19 2.62 3.48 -39.49
C ALA A 19 3.34 3.02 -38.22
N GLY A 20 3.82 3.97 -37.42
CA GLY A 20 4.27 3.69 -36.07
C GLY A 20 3.07 3.16 -35.30
N ALA A 21 3.07 1.86 -34.99
CA ALA A 21 2.11 1.30 -34.07
C ALA A 21 2.19 2.10 -32.77
N ALA A 22 1.14 2.84 -32.44
CA ALA A 22 1.02 3.46 -31.13
C ALA A 22 1.11 2.33 -30.11
N ALA A 23 2.21 2.28 -29.35
CA ALA A 23 2.31 1.36 -28.24
C ALA A 23 1.13 1.66 -27.31
N PRO A 24 0.31 0.66 -26.92
CA PRO A 24 -0.74 0.89 -25.95
C PRO A 24 -0.12 1.49 -24.69
N LEU A 25 -0.56 2.69 -24.33
CA LEU A 25 -0.21 3.30 -23.06
C LEU A 25 -0.95 2.49 -21.99
N PHE A 26 -0.30 1.47 -21.46
CA PHE A 26 -0.87 0.68 -20.37
C PHE A 26 -0.85 1.52 -19.09
N GLY A 27 -1.90 2.30 -18.90
CA GLY A 27 -2.10 3.08 -17.67
C GLY A 27 -2.10 2.14 -16.48
N GLN A 28 -1.22 2.41 -15.52
CA GLN A 28 -1.26 1.76 -14.21
C GLN A 28 -2.10 2.60 -13.26
N ASN A 29 -3.01 1.96 -12.54
CA ASN A 29 -3.79 2.57 -11.49
C ASN A 29 -3.57 1.78 -10.19
N ILE A 30 -3.19 2.49 -9.13
CA ILE A 30 -2.93 1.96 -7.79
C ILE A 30 -3.81 2.75 -6.84
N GLU A 31 -4.71 2.05 -6.17
CA GLU A 31 -5.65 2.62 -5.22
C GLU A 31 -5.56 1.83 -3.91
N LEU A 32 -5.33 2.55 -2.82
CA LEU A 32 -5.34 2.06 -1.45
C LEU A 32 -6.43 2.81 -0.70
N SER A 33 -7.38 2.07 -0.12
CA SER A 33 -8.44 2.64 0.72
C SER A 33 -8.45 1.97 2.07
N LEU A 34 -8.52 2.79 3.12
CA LEU A 34 -8.70 2.38 4.50
C LEU A 34 -10.11 2.76 4.94
N SER A 35 -10.82 1.84 5.58
CA SER A 35 -12.16 2.13 6.13
C SER A 35 -12.15 3.22 7.21
N ARG A 36 -11.00 3.46 7.86
CA ARG A 36 -10.83 4.38 8.98
C ARG A 36 -9.42 4.95 8.99
N SER A 37 -9.29 6.14 9.55
CA SER A 37 -8.00 6.85 9.74
C SER A 37 -7.43 6.69 11.15
N ALA A 38 -8.18 6.13 12.10
CA ALA A 38 -7.75 5.93 13.48
C ALA A 38 -8.34 4.65 14.08
N LEU A 39 -7.56 4.02 14.95
CA LEU A 39 -7.96 2.93 15.83
C LEU A 39 -7.69 3.34 17.28
N SER A 40 -8.51 2.85 18.19
CA SER A 40 -8.37 3.10 19.63
C SER A 40 -8.45 1.79 20.39
N PHE A 41 -7.64 1.67 21.44
CA PHE A 41 -7.68 0.55 22.37
C PHE A 41 -8.39 1.01 23.65
N PRO A 42 -9.38 0.25 24.16
CA PRO A 42 -10.06 0.61 25.40
C PRO A 42 -9.10 0.50 26.60
N ALA A 43 -9.41 1.24 27.66
CA ALA A 43 -8.74 1.04 28.94
C ALA A 43 -9.07 -0.37 29.47
N ALA A 44 -8.05 -1.07 29.97
CA ALA A 44 -8.22 -2.41 30.50
C ALA A 44 -7.24 -2.64 31.65
N ASP A 45 -7.61 -3.54 32.56
CA ASP A 45 -6.74 -4.05 33.61
C ASP A 45 -5.75 -5.08 33.00
N PRO A 46 -4.43 -4.89 33.12
CA PRO A 46 -3.44 -5.85 32.63
C PRO A 46 -3.59 -7.28 33.17
N ASP A 47 -4.12 -7.47 34.38
CA ASP A 47 -4.31 -8.80 34.98
C ASP A 47 -5.56 -9.50 34.41
N ALA A 48 -6.60 -8.75 34.09
CA ALA A 48 -7.83 -9.29 33.52
C ALA A 48 -7.78 -9.39 31.98
N THR A 49 -7.10 -8.45 31.31
CA THR A 49 -7.03 -8.34 29.85
C THR A 49 -5.65 -7.85 29.43
N PRO A 50 -4.64 -8.76 29.44
CA PRO A 50 -3.28 -8.43 29.03
C PRO A 50 -3.16 -8.16 27.52
N LEU A 51 -4.10 -8.68 26.71
CA LEU A 51 -4.17 -8.47 25.27
C LEU A 51 -5.46 -7.71 24.95
N VAL A 52 -5.32 -6.42 24.66
CA VAL A 52 -6.43 -5.51 24.45
C VAL A 52 -6.70 -5.36 22.96
N PRO A 53 -7.83 -5.86 22.44
CA PRO A 53 -8.20 -5.63 21.05
C PRO A 53 -8.56 -4.16 20.80
N ALA A 54 -8.32 -3.67 19.58
CA ALA A 54 -8.86 -2.38 19.17
C ALA A 54 -10.41 -2.40 19.18
N ASN A 55 -11.03 -1.25 19.46
CA ASN A 55 -12.49 -1.09 19.48
C ASN A 55 -13.15 -1.41 18.14
N ASP A 56 -12.41 -1.22 17.04
CA ASP A 56 -12.89 -1.42 15.68
C ASP A 56 -11.88 -2.23 14.88
N THR A 57 -12.36 -2.91 13.84
CA THR A 57 -11.52 -3.60 12.85
C THR A 57 -11.16 -2.64 11.71
N LEU A 58 -9.97 -2.83 11.11
CA LEU A 58 -9.53 -2.03 9.97
C LEU A 58 -9.75 -2.81 8.68
N THR A 59 -10.68 -2.36 7.84
CA THR A 59 -10.78 -2.86 6.47
C THR A 59 -9.82 -2.11 5.54
N VAL A 60 -8.98 -2.86 4.80
CA VAL A 60 -8.02 -2.38 3.81
C VAL A 60 -8.44 -2.87 2.43
N ARG A 61 -8.57 -1.97 1.47
CA ARG A 61 -8.89 -2.29 0.06
C ARG A 61 -7.71 -1.93 -0.82
N LEU A 62 -7.27 -2.91 -1.61
CA LEU A 62 -6.21 -2.76 -2.60
C LEU A 62 -6.81 -2.93 -3.98
N LYS A 63 -6.58 -1.97 -4.87
CA LYS A 63 -6.90 -2.10 -6.27
C LYS A 63 -5.71 -1.68 -7.11
N LEU A 64 -5.10 -2.65 -7.77
CA LEU A 64 -4.03 -2.43 -8.73
C LEU A 64 -4.51 -2.94 -10.07
N THR A 65 -4.52 -2.06 -11.06
CA THR A 65 -4.83 -2.40 -12.45
C THR A 65 -3.73 -1.86 -13.36
N GLY A 66 -3.50 -2.55 -14.44
CA GLY A 66 -2.49 -2.21 -15.43
C GLY A 66 -2.59 -3.18 -16.60
N GLY A 67 -2.07 -2.78 -17.75
CA GLY A 67 -1.83 -3.67 -18.86
C GLY A 67 -0.37 -4.10 -18.94
N GLY A 68 -0.11 -5.14 -19.74
CA GLY A 68 1.21 -5.75 -19.85
C GLY A 68 1.40 -6.95 -18.91
N PRO A 69 2.64 -7.46 -18.79
CA PRO A 69 2.93 -8.62 -17.96
C PRO A 69 2.64 -8.34 -16.48
N PRO A 70 2.31 -9.38 -15.69
CA PRO A 70 2.20 -9.26 -14.24
C PRO A 70 3.43 -8.59 -13.64
N LYS A 71 3.20 -7.60 -12.77
CA LYS A 71 4.25 -6.94 -11.99
C LYS A 71 4.01 -7.17 -10.50
N PRO A 72 5.07 -7.52 -9.74
CA PRO A 72 4.96 -7.70 -8.30
C PRO A 72 4.50 -6.41 -7.63
N TRP A 73 3.81 -6.57 -6.51
CA TRP A 73 3.35 -5.47 -5.67
C TRP A 73 3.50 -5.84 -4.20
N GLN A 74 3.60 -4.82 -3.36
CA GLN A 74 3.68 -4.98 -1.91
C GLN A 74 2.88 -3.89 -1.19
N LEU A 75 2.31 -4.27 -0.06
CA LEU A 75 1.73 -3.38 0.93
C LEU A 75 2.61 -3.41 2.18
N THR A 76 3.06 -2.25 2.64
CA THR A 76 3.83 -2.08 3.86
C THR A 76 3.11 -1.17 4.85
N LEU A 77 3.38 -1.38 6.14
CA LEU A 77 2.93 -0.57 7.26
C LEU A 77 4.16 -0.07 8.01
N ARG A 78 4.19 1.21 8.35
CA ARG A 78 5.25 1.81 9.16
C ARG A 78 4.64 2.69 10.23
N ALA A 79 5.05 2.49 11.48
CA ALA A 79 4.76 3.47 12.53
C ALA A 79 5.85 4.56 12.52
N ASP A 80 5.46 5.83 12.66
CA ASP A 80 6.43 6.95 12.68
C ASP A 80 7.17 7.09 14.03
N GLY A 81 7.11 6.06 14.88
CA GLY A 81 7.71 6.08 16.21
C GLY A 81 7.05 5.10 17.17
N ASN A 82 7.37 5.30 18.45
CA ASN A 82 6.73 4.63 19.58
C ASN A 82 5.43 5.32 19.96
N LEU A 83 4.58 4.65 20.73
CA LEU A 83 3.42 5.28 21.34
C LEU A 83 3.88 6.35 22.33
N ILE A 84 3.44 7.60 22.18
CA ILE A 84 3.85 8.72 23.04
C ILE A 84 2.66 9.26 23.82
N ASN A 85 2.85 9.44 25.12
CA ASN A 85 1.97 10.27 25.94
C ASN A 85 2.57 11.67 26.07
N ILE A 86 1.89 12.66 25.47
CA ILE A 86 2.37 14.04 25.41
C ILE A 86 2.37 14.76 26.76
N LEU A 87 1.61 14.26 27.75
CA LEU A 87 1.49 14.90 29.07
C LEU A 87 2.58 14.44 30.02
N SER A 88 2.86 13.13 30.06
CA SER A 88 3.89 12.54 30.92
C SER A 88 5.26 12.41 30.23
N LEU A 89 5.33 12.65 28.92
CA LEU A 89 6.51 12.44 28.08
C LEU A 89 7.04 10.98 28.16
N THR A 90 6.16 10.03 28.48
CA THR A 90 6.48 8.61 28.53
C THR A 90 6.19 7.96 27.18
N SER A 91 6.94 6.91 26.86
CA SER A 91 6.78 6.14 25.62
C SER A 91 6.56 4.67 25.88
N ILE A 92 5.72 4.03 25.07
CA ILE A 92 5.56 2.58 25.00
C ILE A 92 6.05 2.11 23.63
N ASP A 93 6.85 1.06 23.58
CA ASP A 93 7.30 0.48 22.31
C ASP A 93 6.09 0.08 21.46
N ILE A 94 6.05 0.56 20.21
CA ILE A 94 4.98 0.25 19.26
C ILE A 94 4.94 -1.25 18.90
N SER A 95 6.04 -1.96 19.13
CA SER A 95 6.16 -3.41 18.94
C SER A 95 5.24 -4.24 19.85
N ASN A 96 4.62 -3.60 20.86
CA ASN A 96 3.54 -4.18 21.67
C ASN A 96 2.18 -4.21 20.95
N ILE A 97 2.08 -3.63 19.76
CA ILE A 97 0.89 -3.76 18.89
C ILE A 97 1.19 -4.79 17.79
N THR A 98 0.35 -5.81 17.73
CA THR A 98 0.36 -6.83 16.68
C THR A 98 -0.93 -6.77 15.87
N TRP A 99 -0.92 -7.34 14.66
CA TRP A 99 -2.12 -7.50 13.86
C TRP A 99 -2.27 -8.90 13.29
N THR A 100 -3.52 -9.30 13.11
CA THR A 100 -3.89 -10.40 12.21
C THR A 100 -4.58 -9.86 10.98
N ALA A 101 -4.42 -10.52 9.84
CA ALA A 101 -5.04 -10.11 8.57
C ALA A 101 -5.72 -11.28 7.87
N SER A 102 -6.89 -11.02 7.27
CA SER A 102 -7.65 -12.00 6.49
C SER A 102 -8.23 -11.34 5.23
N PRO A 103 -8.14 -11.95 4.04
CA PRO A 103 -7.63 -13.30 3.79
C PRO A 103 -6.10 -13.37 3.75
N ALA A 104 -5.56 -14.51 4.20
CA ALA A 104 -4.14 -14.86 4.12
C ALA A 104 -3.99 -16.16 3.31
N PRO A 105 -3.26 -16.18 2.17
CA PRO A 105 -2.66 -15.06 1.42
C PRO A 105 -3.72 -14.14 0.75
N PRO A 106 -3.34 -12.96 0.19
CA PRO A 106 -1.98 -12.38 0.12
C PRO A 106 -1.57 -11.57 1.35
N PHE A 107 -2.49 -11.32 2.30
CA PHE A 107 -2.15 -10.59 3.52
C PHE A 107 -1.47 -11.50 4.52
N ARG A 108 -0.68 -10.91 5.43
CA ARG A 108 0.03 -11.61 6.49
C ARG A 108 -0.13 -10.91 7.82
N ASN A 109 -0.05 -11.70 8.89
CA ASN A 109 0.01 -11.22 10.26
C ASN A 109 1.36 -10.54 10.52
N GLY A 110 1.42 -9.67 11.52
CA GLY A 110 2.67 -9.00 11.84
C GLY A 110 2.63 -8.20 13.14
N ARG A 111 3.70 -7.42 13.33
CA ARG A 111 3.95 -6.60 14.50
C ARG A 111 4.40 -5.23 14.04
N LEU A 112 3.89 -4.16 14.66
CA LEU A 112 4.33 -2.82 14.30
C LEU A 112 5.78 -2.61 14.73
N ALA A 113 6.50 -1.80 13.98
CA ALA A 113 7.88 -1.43 14.30
C ALA A 113 8.06 0.07 14.08
N ALA A 114 8.77 0.71 15.01
CA ALA A 114 9.05 2.13 14.94
C ALA A 114 10.04 2.40 13.81
N ASN A 115 9.66 3.26 12.86
CA ASN A 115 10.49 3.70 11.73
C ASN A 115 10.97 2.60 10.78
N VAL A 116 10.35 1.42 10.80
CA VAL A 116 10.69 0.30 9.93
C VAL A 116 9.45 -0.14 9.18
N ASP A 117 9.56 -0.26 7.85
CA ASP A 117 8.49 -0.79 7.00
C ASP A 117 8.29 -2.28 7.31
N GLN A 118 7.07 -2.62 7.70
CA GLN A 118 6.63 -3.98 7.95
C GLN A 118 5.74 -4.44 6.82
N LEU A 119 6.07 -5.59 6.27
CA LEU A 119 5.40 -6.12 5.11
C LEU A 119 4.05 -6.76 5.51
N ALA A 120 2.93 -6.27 4.95
CA ALA A 120 1.58 -6.73 5.32
C ALA A 120 0.85 -7.48 4.22
N ALA A 121 1.19 -7.27 2.95
CA ALA A 121 0.72 -8.09 1.85
C ALA A 121 1.69 -8.01 0.67
N GLU A 122 1.71 -9.04 -0.17
CA GLU A 122 2.41 -9.02 -1.45
C GLU A 122 1.69 -9.90 -2.46
N GLY A 123 1.95 -9.66 -3.73
CA GLY A 123 1.45 -10.50 -4.80
C GLY A 123 1.96 -10.04 -6.14
N ASP A 124 1.31 -10.53 -7.20
CA ASP A 124 1.67 -10.22 -8.57
C ASP A 124 0.41 -9.85 -9.38
N GLY A 125 0.62 -9.14 -10.49
CA GLY A 125 -0.43 -8.82 -11.46
C GLY A 125 -1.42 -7.77 -10.99
N ASN A 126 -2.64 -7.87 -11.51
CA ASN A 126 -3.74 -6.99 -11.14
C ASN A 126 -4.48 -7.60 -9.94
N VAL A 127 -4.90 -6.75 -9.00
CA VAL A 127 -5.62 -7.19 -7.80
C VAL A 127 -6.75 -6.22 -7.50
N ASN A 128 -7.86 -6.76 -7.01
CA ASN A 128 -8.95 -6.02 -6.41
C ASN A 128 -9.42 -6.84 -5.21
N ILE A 129 -8.84 -6.55 -4.04
CA ILE A 129 -9.02 -7.36 -2.84
C ILE A 129 -9.31 -6.48 -1.63
N THR A 130 -10.13 -7.01 -0.73
CA THR A 130 -10.42 -6.41 0.57
C THR A 130 -9.92 -7.35 1.65
N ALA A 131 -9.21 -6.81 2.64
CA ALA A 131 -8.83 -7.51 3.85
C ALA A 131 -9.33 -6.82 5.11
N VAL A 132 -9.52 -7.62 6.14
CA VAL A 132 -9.78 -7.17 7.51
C VAL A 132 -8.51 -7.38 8.32
N MET A 133 -8.02 -6.31 8.93
CA MET A 133 -6.91 -6.31 9.86
C MET A 133 -7.42 -6.04 11.28
N ASN A 134 -7.10 -6.93 12.21
CA ASN A 134 -7.43 -6.80 13.62
C ASN A 134 -6.17 -6.51 14.42
N PHE A 135 -6.16 -5.41 15.16
CA PHE A 135 -5.01 -4.99 15.97
C PHE A 135 -5.23 -5.31 17.44
N VAL A 136 -4.16 -5.72 18.12
CA VAL A 136 -4.16 -6.05 19.54
C VAL A 136 -2.95 -5.40 20.20
N PHE A 137 -3.17 -4.73 21.33
CA PHE A 137 -2.16 -4.11 22.16
C PHE A 137 -1.86 -4.97 23.39
N GLN A 138 -0.58 -5.24 23.64
CA GLN A 138 -0.13 -5.93 24.84
C GLN A 138 0.01 -4.93 26.00
N ASN A 139 -0.95 -4.97 26.93
CA ASN A 139 -1.04 -4.09 28.10
C ASN A 139 -0.15 -4.59 29.25
N SER A 140 0.33 -3.68 30.11
CA SER A 140 1.25 -3.98 31.21
C SER A 140 1.17 -2.95 32.33
N TRP A 141 1.32 -3.40 33.58
CA TRP A 141 1.49 -2.54 34.76
C TRP A 141 2.75 -1.66 34.73
N SER A 142 3.72 -1.97 33.85
CA SER A 142 4.91 -1.14 33.66
C SER A 142 4.61 0.19 32.94
N TYR A 143 3.43 0.31 32.32
CA TYR A 143 3.04 1.50 31.59
C TYR A 143 2.30 2.49 32.50
N TRP A 144 2.67 3.76 32.41
CA TRP A 144 1.92 4.82 33.06
C TRP A 144 0.54 4.96 32.42
N ALA A 145 -0.51 5.04 33.24
CA ALA A 145 -1.85 5.29 32.76
C ALA A 145 -1.91 6.63 32.01
N GLY A 146 -2.62 6.65 30.87
CA GLY A 146 -2.81 7.87 30.10
C GLY A 146 -3.11 7.60 28.62
N SER A 147 -3.21 8.69 27.85
CA SER A 147 -3.46 8.63 26.41
C SER A 147 -2.16 8.61 25.64
N TYR A 148 -1.91 7.52 24.91
CA TYR A 148 -0.78 7.38 24.00
C TYR A 148 -1.25 7.43 22.55
N ARG A 149 -0.45 8.03 21.67
CA ARG A 149 -0.77 8.16 20.24
C ARG A 149 0.46 7.94 19.37
N GLN A 150 0.22 7.41 18.18
CA GLN A 150 1.20 7.30 17.10
C GLN A 150 0.49 7.18 15.75
N SER A 151 1.08 7.77 14.71
CA SER A 151 0.67 7.61 13.32
C SER A 151 1.28 6.36 12.70
N VAL A 152 0.49 5.65 11.88
CA VAL A 152 0.91 4.52 11.07
C VAL A 152 0.59 4.81 9.61
N THR A 153 1.61 4.72 8.75
CA THR A 153 1.51 4.94 7.31
C THR A 153 1.41 3.60 6.58
N PHE A 154 0.46 3.48 5.67
CA PHE A 154 0.31 2.35 4.75
C PHE A 154 0.81 2.76 3.38
N THR A 155 1.72 1.98 2.80
CA THR A 155 2.30 2.24 1.47
C THR A 155 2.04 1.06 0.56
N LEU A 156 1.34 1.31 -0.54
CA LEU A 156 1.09 0.32 -1.60
C LEU A 156 1.92 0.69 -2.82
N SER A 157 2.80 -0.21 -3.27
CA SER A 157 3.68 0.03 -4.42
C SER A 157 3.79 -1.19 -5.34
N ARG A 158 4.12 -0.94 -6.60
CA ARG A 158 4.70 -1.95 -7.49
C ARG A 158 6.18 -2.11 -7.14
N VAL A 159 6.71 -3.33 -7.31
CA VAL A 159 8.13 -3.66 -7.15
C VAL A 159 8.78 -3.82 -8.52
#